data_AF-A0A816ZNU8-F1
#
_entry.id   AF-A0A816ZNU8-F1
#
_cell.length_a   1.000
_cell.length_b   1.000
_cell.length_c   1.000
_cell.angle_alpha   90.00
_cell.angle_beta   90.00
_cell.angle_gamma   90.00
#
_symmetry.space_group_name_H-M   'P 1'
#
loop_
_entity.id
_entity.type
_entity.pdbx_description
1 polymer ?
#
loop_
_entity_poly.entity_id
_entity_poly.type
_entity_poly.pdbx_seq_one_letter_code
_entity_poly.pdbx_strand_id
1 'polypeptide(L)' 'MAKSYTILADLKAGRCSNTAEVRLLRFWEARNVKKGGELSFDILLLDENLSNLLIDLC' A
#
# COMPACT_ATOMS: atom_id res chain seq x y z
N MET A 1 -22.02 0.84 10.94
CA MET A 1 -21.36 1.49 9.79
C MET A 1 -20.63 0.41 9.02
N ALA A 2 -21.03 0.09 7.79
CA ALA A 2 -20.30 -0.88 6.99
C ALA A 2 -18.91 -0.28 6.68
N LYS A 3 -17.84 -1.01 6.97
CA LYS A 3 -16.50 -0.59 6.53
C LYS A 3 -16.43 -0.79 5.02
N SER A 4 -16.48 0.30 4.27
CA SER A 4 -16.15 0.28 2.85
C SER A 4 -14.63 0.32 2.71
N TYR A 5 -14.04 -0.80 2.32
CA TYR A 5 -12.62 -0.86 1.94
C TYR A 5 -12.48 -0.35 0.50
N THR A 6 -11.42 0.41 0.26
CA THR A 6 -11.09 0.91 -1.08
C THR A 6 -9.93 0.09 -1.63
N ILE A 7 -10.01 -0.30 -2.90
CA ILE A 7 -8.90 -0.95 -3.61
C ILE A 7 -7.78 0.07 -3.87
N LEU A 8 -6.54 -0.41 -4.00
CA LEU A 8 -5.36 0.42 -4.19
C LEU A 8 -5.43 1.25 -5.48
N ALA A 9 -6.05 0.70 -6.53
CA ALA A 9 -6.24 1.38 -7.81
C ALA A 9 -7.12 2.65 -7.72
N ASP A 10 -7.98 2.74 -6.70
CA ASP A 10 -8.90 3.86 -6.49
C ASP A 10 -8.33 4.96 -5.57
N LEU A 11 -7.09 4.78 -5.08
CA LEU A 11 -6.42 5.79 -4.28
C LEU A 11 -6.10 7.02 -5.14
N LYS A 12 -6.58 8.19 -4.69
CA LYS A 12 -6.37 9.48 -5.35
C LYS A 12 -5.60 10.42 -4.44
N ALA A 13 -4.67 11.18 -5.03
CA ALA A 13 -4.02 12.28 -4.34
C ALA A 13 -5.07 13.30 -3.83
N GLY A 14 -4.86 13.82 -2.63
CA GLY A 14 -5.74 14.83 -2.01
C GLY A 14 -6.80 14.30 -1.05
N ARG A 15 -6.98 12.98 -0.91
CA ARG A 15 -7.74 12.43 0.22
C ARG A 15 -6.85 12.32 1.47
N CYS A 16 -7.35 12.82 2.60
CA CYS A 16 -6.60 12.83 3.87
C CYS A 16 -6.61 11.48 4.61
N SER A 17 -7.55 10.59 4.30
CA SER A 17 -7.65 9.26 4.93
C SER A 17 -8.35 8.28 4.02
N ASN A 18 -7.87 7.04 4.00
CA ASN A 18 -8.56 5.94 3.36
C ASN A 18 -8.35 4.64 4.15
N THR A 19 -9.28 3.69 3.99
CA THR A 19 -9.15 2.35 4.57
C THR A 19 -9.13 1.32 3.45
N ALA A 20 -8.11 0.47 3.42
CA ALA A 20 -7.92 -0.58 2.43
C ALA A 20 -7.54 -1.88 3.12
N GLU A 21 -7.99 -3.02 2.60
CA GLU A 21 -7.52 -4.33 3.00
C GLU A 21 -6.44 -4.78 2.01
N VAL A 22 -5.27 -5.12 2.53
CA VAL A 22 -4.07 -5.37 1.73
C VAL A 22 -3.25 -6.51 2.32
N ARG A 23 -2.50 -7.17 1.45
CA ARG A 23 -1.46 -8.14 1.80
C ARG A 23 -0.09 -7.49 1.62
N LEU A 24 0.75 -7.63 2.64
CA LEU A 24 2.15 -7.21 2.57
C LEU A 24 2.95 -8.20 1.73
N LEU A 25 3.52 -7.75 0.61
CA LEU A 25 4.38 -8.59 -0.24
C LEU A 25 5.85 -8.47 0.14
N ARG A 26 6.33 -7.24 0.38
CA ARG A 26 7.73 -6.99 0.73
C ARG A 26 7.87 -5.73 1.57
N PHE A 27 8.79 -5.81 2.53
CA PHE A 27 9.25 -4.70 3.34
C PHE A 27 10.73 -4.43 3.02
N TRP A 28 11.10 -3.16 2.90
CA TRP A 28 12.50 -2.74 2.77
C TRP A 28 12.98 -2.11 4.07
N GLU A 29 14.27 -2.29 4.35
CA GLU A 29 14.91 -1.73 5.53
C GLU A 29 14.78 -0.20 5.58
N ALA A 30 14.62 0.34 6.78
CA ALA A 30 14.48 1.76 7.00
C ALA A 30 15.77 2.49 6.61
N ARG A 31 15.63 3.47 5.73
CA ARG A 31 16.70 4.38 5.30
C ARG A 31 16.54 5.74 5.96
N ASN A 32 17.65 6.34 6.33
CA ASN A 32 17.69 7.68 6.89
C ASN A 32 17.62 8.67 5.74
N VAL A 33 16.50 9.40 5.60
CA VAL A 33 16.24 10.19 4.37
C VAL A 33 16.56 11.68 4.57
N LYS A 34 16.71 12.15 5.82
CA LYS A 34 17.05 13.56 6.11
C LYS A 34 17.92 13.78 7.35
N LYS A 35 18.55 14.95 7.40
CA LYS A 35 19.18 15.54 8.60
C LYS A 35 18.08 15.98 9.59
N GLY A 36 17.57 15.03 10.36
CA GLY A 36 16.55 15.27 11.38
C GLY A 36 16.10 14.02 12.14
N GLY A 37 16.65 12.84 11.80
CA GLY A 37 16.23 11.57 12.39
C GLY A 37 14.98 10.96 11.75
N GLU A 38 14.51 11.50 10.62
CA GLU A 38 13.42 10.91 9.85
C GLU A 38 13.90 9.62 9.15
N LEU A 39 13.30 8.51 9.56
CA LEU A 39 13.44 7.20 8.92
C LEU A 39 12.31 7.03 7.90
N SER A 40 12.65 6.67 6.68
CA SER A 40 11.69 6.23 5.67
C SER A 40 11.90 4.75 5.39
N PHE A 41 10.81 4.03 5.22
CA PHE A 41 10.81 2.65 4.76
C PHE A 41 9.85 2.56 3.58
N ASP A 42 10.13 1.62 2.68
CA ASP A 42 9.27 1.34 1.55
C ASP A 42 8.54 0.01 1.82
N ILE A 43 7.26 -0.04 1.48
CA ILE A 43 6.40 -1.21 1.64
C ILE A 43 5.71 -1.48 0.32
N LEU A 44 5.75 -2.73 -0.14
CA LEU A 44 4.99 -3.18 -1.29
C LEU A 44 3.75 -3.95 -0.81
N LEU A 45 2.59 -3.39 -1.13
CA LEU A 45 1.28 -3.90 -0.76
C LEU A 45 0.55 -4.40 -2.00
N LEU A 46 -0.22 -5.46 -1.85
CA LEU A 46 -1.13 -6.01 -2.86
C LEU A 46 -2.55 -5.98 -2.31
N ASP A 47 -3.52 -5.76 -3.18
CA ASP A 47 -4.93 -5.98 -2.89
C ASP A 47 -5.48 -7.15 -3.72
N GLU A 48 -6.77 -7.41 -3.58
CA GLU A 48 -7.50 -8.43 -4.34
C GLU A 48 -7.47 -8.19 -5.85
N ASN A 49 -7.43 -6.95 -6.31
CA ASN A 49 -7.44 -6.61 -7.74
C ASN A 49 -6.09 -6.96 -8.40
N LEU A 50 -4.98 -6.67 -7.73
CA LEU A 50 -3.63 -7.04 -8.19
C LEU A 50 -3.35 -8.54 -8.06
N SER A 51 -3.95 -9.20 -7.06
CA SER A 51 -3.82 -10.65 -6.87
C SER A 51 -4.43 -11.41 -8.06
N ASN A 52 -5.58 -10.95 -8.57
CA ASN A 52 -6.22 -11.55 -9.73
C ASN A 52 -5.34 -11.41 -10.99
N LEU A 53 -4.78 -10.21 -11.22
CA LEU A 53 -3.87 -9.99 -12.35
C LEU A 53 -2.61 -10.87 -12.28
N LEU A 54 -2.08 -11.12 -11.08
CA LEU A 54 -0.91 -11.98 -10.90
C LEU A 54 -1.22 -13.46 -11.15
N ILE A 55 -2.44 -13.92 -10.87
CA ILE A 55 -2.90 -15.28 -11.16
C ILE A 55 -3.13 -15.46 -12.67
N ASP A 56 -3.66 -14.46 -13.36
CA ASP A 56 -3.90 -14.51 -14.81
C ASP A 56 -2.60 -14.48 -15.65
N LEU A 57 -1.47 -14.09 -15.05
CA LEU A 57 -0.14 -14.13 -15.69
C LEU A 57 0.65 -15.42 -15.40
N CYS A 58 0.11 -16.38 -14.64
CA CYS A 58 0.69 -17.72 -14.41
C CYS A 58 0.00 -18.79 -15.25
#